data_AF-A0A5J5L6K6-F1
#
_entry.id   AF-A0A5J5L6K6-F1
#
_cell.length_a   1.000
_cell.length_b   1.000
_cell.length_c   1.000
_cell.angle_alpha   90.00
_cell.angle_beta   90.00
_cell.angle_gamma   90.00
#
_symmetry.space_group_name_H-M   'P 1'
#
loop_
_entity.id
_entity.type
_entity.pdbx_description
1 polymer ?
#
loop_
_entity_poly.entity_id
_entity_poly.type
_entity_poly.pdbx_seq_one_letter_code
_entity_poly.pdbx_strand_id
1 'polypeptide(L)'
;MSSEESPEDIAETSAKQAGGLGEVIPDPLLPIWRRIELIQEFRETHGDSYVKVLETLTAIALTGGYIWWMYLYLMGGSGVPI
;
A
#
# COMPACT_ATOMS: atom_id res chain seq x y z
N MET A 1 -20.84 -19.78 -14.62
CA MET A 1 -19.55 -19.37 -14.02
C MET A 1 -19.40 -17.89 -14.32
N SER A 2 -19.55 -17.03 -13.32
CA SER A 2 -19.28 -15.59 -13.42
C SER A 2 -18.09 -15.35 -12.51
N SER A 3 -16.89 -15.36 -13.07
CA SER A 3 -15.72 -14.88 -12.34
C SER A 3 -15.87 -13.36 -12.33
N GLU A 4 -16.33 -12.81 -11.22
CA GLU A 4 -16.26 -11.37 -10.97
C GLU A 4 -14.78 -11.04 -10.84
N GLU A 5 -14.16 -10.71 -11.97
CA GLU A 5 -12.80 -10.19 -12.03
C GLU A 5 -12.80 -8.89 -11.21
N SER A 6 -12.10 -8.90 -10.07
CA SER A 6 -12.06 -7.75 -9.18
C SER A 6 -11.48 -6.55 -9.93
N PRO A 7 -11.90 -5.31 -9.67
CA PRO A 7 -11.23 -4.13 -10.21
C PRO A 7 -9.72 -4.14 -9.99
N GLU A 8 -9.27 -4.80 -8.91
CA GLU A 8 -7.85 -5.02 -8.59
C GLU A 8 -7.19 -6.00 -9.56
N ASP A 9 -7.84 -7.10 -9.94
CA ASP A 9 -7.34 -8.08 -10.91
C ASP A 9 -7.25 -7.48 -12.32
N ILE A 10 -8.22 -6.63 -12.69
CA ILE A 10 -8.23 -5.89 -13.95
C ILE A 10 -7.12 -4.81 -13.96
N ALA A 11 -6.88 -4.16 -12.83
CA ALA A 11 -5.80 -3.19 -12.68
C ALA A 11 -4.42 -3.86 -12.72
N GLU A 12 -4.26 -5.05 -12.12
CA GLU A 12 -3.03 -5.83 -12.15
C GLU A 12 -2.73 -6.34 -13.55
N THR A 13 -3.73 -6.89 -14.26
CA THR A 13 -3.59 -7.31 -15.66
C THR A 13 -3.30 -6.14 -16.60
N SER A 14 -3.96 -4.99 -16.40
CA SER A 14 -3.68 -3.76 -17.16
C SER A 14 -2.29 -3.18 -16.86
N ALA A 15 -1.83 -3.22 -15.61
CA ALA A 15 -0.48 -2.80 -15.22
C ALA A 15 0.59 -3.72 -15.83
N LYS A 16 0.35 -5.03 -15.80
CA LYS A 16 1.23 -6.04 -16.40
C LYS A 16 1.29 -5.95 -17.93
N GLN A 17 0.19 -5.54 -18.57
CA GLN A 17 0.14 -5.26 -20.01
C GLN A 17 0.79 -3.92 -20.37
N ALA A 18 0.74 -2.92 -19.46
CA ALA A 18 1.40 -1.63 -19.64
C ALA A 18 2.94 -1.70 -19.61
N GLY A 19 3.52 -2.74 -19.00
CA GLY A 19 4.96 -3.03 -19.06
C GLY A 19 5.49 -3.44 -20.45
N GLY A 20 4.60 -3.58 -21.45
CA GLY A 20 4.94 -3.89 -22.85
C GLY A 20 4.70 -2.74 -23.83
N LEU A 21 4.60 -1.49 -23.36
CA LEU A 21 4.22 -0.31 -24.16
C LEU A 21 5.37 0.32 -24.98
N GLY A 22 6.39 -0.46 -25.35
CA GLY A 22 7.35 -0.04 -26.37
C GLY A 22 6.72 0.17 -27.76
N GLU A 23 5.55 -0.44 -28.00
CA GLU A 23 4.91 -0.52 -29.32
C GLU A 23 3.76 0.49 -29.55
N VAL A 24 3.23 1.13 -28.50
CA VAL A 24 2.02 1.99 -28.57
C VAL A 24 2.32 3.46 -28.27
N ILE A 25 3.53 3.80 -27.82
CA ILE A 25 3.87 5.17 -27.42
C ILE A 25 4.52 5.89 -28.59
N PRO A 26 3.92 7.00 -29.09
CA PRO A 26 4.51 7.75 -30.17
C PRO A 26 5.85 8.35 -29.71
N ASP A 27 6.86 8.34 -30.58
CA ASP A 27 8.25 8.77 -30.31
C ASP A 27 8.43 10.06 -29.48
N PRO A 28 7.57 11.10 -29.60
CA PRO A 28 7.70 12.32 -28.79
C PRO A 28 7.44 12.13 -27.29
N LEU A 29 6.70 11.08 -26.89
CA LEU A 29 6.29 10.84 -25.50
C LEU A 29 7.18 9.84 -24.76
N LEU A 30 8.04 9.10 -25.48
CA LEU A 30 9.06 8.20 -24.92
C LEU A 30 9.89 8.80 -23.78
N PRO A 31 10.39 10.06 -23.85
CA PRO A 31 11.21 10.61 -22.75
C PRO A 31 10.41 10.81 -21.44
N ILE A 32 9.10 11.10 -21.56
CA ILE A 32 8.22 11.25 -20.40
C ILE A 32 7.79 9.86 -19.90
N TRP A 33 7.50 8.93 -20.80
CA TRP A 33 7.12 7.56 -20.43
C TRP A 33 8.21 6.84 -19.65
N ARG A 34 9.48 7.00 -20.05
CA ARG A 34 10.63 6.45 -19.33
C ARG A 34 10.70 6.85 -17.85
N ARG A 35 10.21 8.05 -17.52
CA ARG A 35 10.16 8.54 -16.13
C ARG A 35 9.05 7.85 -15.34
N ILE A 36 7.90 7.62 -15.97
CA ILE A 36 6.75 6.95 -15.35
C ILE A 36 7.07 5.47 -15.12
N GLU A 37 7.75 4.83 -16.07
CA GLU A 37 8.19 3.44 -16.00
C GLU A 37 9.16 3.23 -14.83
N LEU A 38 10.15 4.13 -14.65
CA LEU A 38 11.04 4.11 -13.48
C LEU A 38 10.30 4.25 -12.14
N ILE A 39 9.22 5.04 -12.10
CA ILE A 39 8.40 5.20 -10.89
C ILE A 39 7.55 3.95 -10.64
N GLN A 40 7.03 3.32 -11.70
CA GLN A 40 6.31 2.05 -11.57
C GLN A 40 7.24 0.92 -11.13
N GLU A 41 8.42 0.79 -11.74
CA GLU A 41 9.42 -0.23 -11.44
C GLU A 41 9.96 -0.06 -10.01
N PHE A 42 10.15 1.19 -9.57
CA PHE A 42 10.47 1.50 -8.17
C PHE A 42 9.35 1.10 -7.21
N ARG A 43 8.08 1.33 -7.59
CA ARG A 43 6.91 0.95 -6.78
C ARG A 43 6.73 -0.57 -6.71
N GLU A 44 6.91 -1.29 -7.81
CA GLU A 44 6.88 -2.76 -7.81
C GLU A 44 8.00 -3.35 -6.96
N THR A 45 9.20 -2.78 -7.04
CA THR A 45 10.37 -3.36 -6.34
C THR A 45 10.39 -3.01 -4.85
N HIS A 46 9.99 -1.79 -4.46
CA HIS A 46 10.17 -1.29 -3.09
C HIS A 46 8.85 -0.89 -2.40
N GLY A 47 7.77 -0.67 -3.16
CA GLY A 47 6.50 -0.19 -2.62
C GLY A 47 5.89 -1.13 -1.60
N ASP A 48 5.87 -2.44 -1.89
CA ASP A 48 5.28 -3.44 -0.98
C ASP A 48 6.02 -3.49 0.36
N SER A 49 7.35 -3.47 0.34
CA SER A 49 8.16 -3.58 1.56
C SER A 49 8.02 -2.34 2.46
N TYR A 50 8.05 -1.12 1.90
CA TYR A 50 7.86 0.10 2.69
C TYR A 50 6.45 0.25 3.23
N VAL A 51 5.42 -0.04 2.42
CA VAL A 51 4.02 0.00 2.85
C VAL A 51 3.79 -1.00 3.97
N LYS A 52 4.28 -2.23 3.83
CA LYS A 52 4.16 -3.28 4.83
C LYS A 52 4.87 -2.95 6.14
N VAL A 53 6.04 -2.30 6.09
CA VAL A 53 6.74 -1.82 7.29
C VAL A 53 5.92 -0.72 7.98
N LEU A 54 5.43 0.28 7.24
CA LEU A 54 4.62 1.36 7.80
C LEU A 54 3.29 0.85 8.35
N GLU A 55 2.66 -0.09 7.68
CA GLU A 55 1.46 -0.78 8.14
C GLU A 55 1.72 -1.52 9.45
N THR A 56 2.82 -2.28 9.53
CA THR A 56 3.22 -2.99 10.75
C THR A 56 3.48 -2.03 11.91
N LEU A 57 4.21 -0.94 11.67
CA LEU A 57 4.47 0.09 12.69
C LEU A 57 3.17 0.75 13.17
N THR A 58 2.26 1.06 12.24
CA THR A 58 0.96 1.65 12.55
C THR A 58 0.10 0.67 13.35
N ALA A 59 0.07 -0.61 12.98
CA ALA A 59 -0.64 -1.66 13.71
C ALA A 59 -0.11 -1.81 15.14
N ILE A 60 1.21 -1.77 15.33
CA ILE A 60 1.84 -1.80 16.65
C ILE A 60 1.45 -0.57 17.47
N ALA A 61 1.51 0.62 16.88
CA ALA A 61 1.16 1.87 17.56
C ALA A 61 -0.31 1.88 18.00
N LEU A 62 -1.23 1.48 17.12
CA LEU A 62 -2.65 1.39 17.43
C LEU A 62 -2.93 0.34 18.50
N THR A 63 -2.33 -0.85 18.38
CA THR A 63 -2.52 -1.93 19.36
C THR A 63 -1.98 -1.53 20.73
N GLY A 64 -0.76 -1.00 20.79
CA GLY A 64 -0.14 -0.55 22.04
C GLY A 64 -0.91 0.61 22.66
N GLY A 65 -1.32 1.60 21.86
CA GLY A 65 -2.13 2.72 22.32
C GLY A 65 -3.49 2.29 22.86
N TYR A 66 -4.15 1.32 22.20
CA TYR A 66 -5.43 0.78 22.66
C TYR A 66 -5.29 0.00 23.97
N ILE A 67 -4.28 -0.87 24.09
CA ILE A 67 -4.01 -1.61 25.33
C ILE A 67 -3.73 -0.64 26.48
N TRP A 68 -2.91 0.38 26.23
CA TRP A 68 -2.60 1.41 27.21
C TRP A 68 -3.84 2.20 27.64
N TRP A 69 -4.64 2.66 26.67
CA TRP A 69 -5.90 3.34 26.95
C TRP A 69 -6.85 2.46 27.75
N MET A 70 -6.98 1.18 27.39
CA MET A 70 -7.83 0.21 28.10
C MET A 70 -7.33 -0.01 29.53
N TYR A 71 -6.01 -0.11 29.74
CA TYR A 71 -5.41 -0.17 31.07
C TYR A 71 -5.78 1.05 31.91
N LEU A 72 -5.60 2.27 31.38
CA LEU A 72 -5.96 3.51 32.06
C LEU A 72 -7.46 3.62 32.32
N TYR A 73 -8.30 3.17 31.40
CA TYR A 73 -9.75 3.19 31.57
C TYR A 73 -10.18 2.28 32.73
N LEU A 74 -9.62 1.07 32.81
CA LEU A 74 -9.94 0.10 33.85
C LEU A 74 -9.34 0.45 35.21
N MET A 75 -8.05 0.84 35.26
CA MET A 75 -7.37 1.22 36.51
C MET A 75 -7.75 2.63 36.96
N GLY A 76 -7.74 3.61 36.07
CA GLY A 76 -8.07 5.01 36.37
C GLY A 76 -9.54 5.23 36.70
N GLY A 77 -10.45 4.39 36.20
CA GLY A 77 -11.87 4.38 36.60
C GLY A 77 -12.14 3.76 37.96
N SER A 78 -11.17 3.03 38.53
CA SER A 78 -11.34 2.29 39.80
C SER A 78 -11.11 3.13 41.06
N GLY A 79 -10.69 4.40 40.92
CA GLY A 79 -10.34 5.27 42.05
C GLY A 79 -9.08 4.85 42.81
N VAL A 80 -8.37 3.82 42.33
CA VAL A 80 -7.07 3.41 42.86
C VAL A 80 -5.99 4.31 42.22
N PRO A 81 -5.20 5.05 43.01
CA PRO A 81 -4.10 5.83 42.46
C PRO A 81 -3.06 4.88 41.87
N ILE A 82 -2.75 5.09 40.59
CA ILE A 82 -1.57 4.54 39.91
C ILE A 82 -0.29 5.20 40.42
#